data_AF-A0A6N9P637-F1
#
_entry.id   AF-A0A6N9P637-F1
#
_cell.length_a   1.000
_cell.length_b   1.000
_cell.length_c   1.000
_cell.angle_alpha   90.00
_cell.angle_beta   90.00
_cell.angle_gamma   90.00
#
_symmetry.space_group_name_H-M   'P 1'
#
loop_
_entity.id
_entity.type
_entity.pdbx_description
1 polymer ?
#
loop_
_entity_poly.entity_id
_entity_poly.type
_entity_poly.pdbx_seq_one_letter_code
_entity_poly.pdbx_strand_id
1 'polypeptide(L)'
;MRRKDVKTIIAYFYGIPAMRRMLADEQAELEDEYNGLRGTSYDGMPHSSMPGKPVEKLVERAVAGNVRGKLEAVAVRLHVLEADREKIQDCMNAINSEYTRIIFYRYRDKYSWVKIAVMLGVTERTAKRRGEKALDRLGEALEEVSMPDEILGRASRARV
;
A
#
# COMPACT_ATOMS: atom_id res chain seq x y z
N MET A 1 20.91 2.07 -5.51
CA MET A 1 20.23 2.59 -4.30
C MET A 1 20.94 2.04 -3.06
N ARG A 2 20.92 2.69 -1.89
CA ARG A 2 21.59 2.12 -0.69
C ARG A 2 20.82 0.90 -0.15
N ARG A 3 21.53 -0.12 0.33
CA ARG A 3 20.93 -1.36 0.88
C ARG A 3 19.92 -1.12 2.00
N LYS A 4 20.10 -0.08 2.82
CA LYS A 4 19.15 0.29 3.88
C LYS A 4 17.80 0.66 3.28
N ASP A 5 17.83 1.46 2.22
CA ASP A 5 16.64 1.99 1.55
C ASP A 5 15.91 0.86 0.80
N VAL A 6 16.67 -0.03 0.15
CA VAL A 6 16.12 -1.25 -0.46
C VAL A 6 15.40 -2.11 0.56
N LYS A 7 15.95 -2.27 1.77
CA LYS A 7 15.27 -3.02 2.86
C LYS A 7 13.97 -2.34 3.29
N THR A 8 13.94 -1.02 3.37
CA THR A 8 12.73 -0.24 3.67
C THR A 8 11.67 -0.48 2.60
N ILE A 9 12.04 -0.43 1.32
CA ILE A 9 11.13 -0.70 0.20
C ILE A 9 10.62 -2.14 0.22
N ILE A 10 11.49 -3.13 0.51
CA ILE A 10 11.06 -4.53 0.65
C ILE A 10 10.06 -4.70 1.80
N ALA A 11 10.31 -4.06 2.95
CA ALA A 11 9.38 -4.10 4.08
C ALA A 11 8.03 -3.51 3.68
N TYR A 12 8.04 -2.31 3.09
CA TYR A 12 6.86 -1.65 2.53
C TYR A 12 6.09 -2.56 1.58
N PHE A 13 6.77 -3.17 0.60
CA PHE A 13 6.17 -4.11 -0.35
C PHE A 13 5.38 -5.24 0.31
N TYR A 14 5.94 -5.87 1.35
CA TYR A 14 5.23 -6.91 2.09
C TYR A 14 4.15 -6.37 3.04
N GLY A 15 4.23 -5.09 3.42
CA GLY A 15 3.21 -4.39 4.21
C GLY A 15 2.00 -3.92 3.38
N ILE A 16 2.16 -3.71 2.07
CA ILE A 16 1.09 -3.19 1.18
C ILE A 16 -0.24 -3.96 1.34
N PRO A 17 -0.27 -5.31 1.38
CA PRO A 17 -1.52 -6.03 1.58
C PRO A 17 -2.27 -5.68 2.87
N ALA A 18 -1.53 -5.42 3.97
CA ALA A 18 -2.15 -5.00 5.23
C ALA A 18 -2.67 -3.56 5.15
N MET A 19 -1.90 -2.65 4.54
CA MET A 19 -2.33 -1.26 4.29
C MET A 19 -3.58 -1.19 3.41
N ARG A 20 -3.68 -2.04 2.37
CA ARG A 20 -4.87 -2.13 1.53
C ARG A 20 -6.10 -2.59 2.29
N ARG A 21 -5.96 -3.54 3.22
CA ARG A 21 -7.10 -3.99 4.06
C ARG A 21 -7.60 -2.86 4.95
N MET A 22 -6.70 -2.16 5.65
CA MET A 22 -7.07 -1.00 6.48
C MET A 22 -7.80 0.09 5.68
N LEU A 23 -7.35 0.38 4.46
CA LEU A 23 -8.02 1.36 3.59
C LEU A 23 -9.37 0.86 3.05
N ALA A 24 -9.52 -0.45 2.81
CA ALA A 24 -10.79 -1.04 2.41
C ALA A 24 -11.82 -0.97 3.55
N ASP A 25 -11.39 -1.18 4.78
CA ASP A 25 -12.24 -1.02 5.98
C ASP A 25 -12.66 0.46 6.12
N GLU A 26 -11.72 1.42 5.99
CA GLU A 26 -12.02 2.86 5.98
C GLU A 26 -12.99 3.25 4.86
N GLN A 27 -12.83 2.66 3.67
CA GLN A 27 -13.74 2.90 2.55
C GLN A 27 -15.16 2.41 2.86
N ALA A 28 -15.31 1.21 3.44
CA ALA A 28 -16.60 0.65 3.80
C ALA A 28 -17.33 1.52 4.85
N GLU A 29 -16.61 1.99 5.88
CA GLU A 29 -17.17 2.89 6.89
C GLU A 29 -17.65 4.23 6.29
N LEU A 30 -16.87 4.80 5.38
CA LEU A 30 -17.22 6.05 4.70
C LEU A 30 -18.39 5.87 3.72
N GLU A 31 -18.48 4.72 3.05
CA GLU A 31 -19.60 4.39 2.16
C GLU A 31 -20.89 4.20 2.96
N ASP A 32 -20.85 3.55 4.12
CA ASP A 32 -21.99 3.43 5.04
C ASP A 32 -22.45 4.81 5.56
N GLU A 33 -21.51 5.68 5.96
CA GLU A 33 -21.82 7.06 6.35
C GLU A 33 -22.49 7.84 5.20
N TYR A 34 -21.92 7.75 3.99
CA TYR A 34 -22.46 8.42 2.81
C TYR A 34 -23.86 7.92 2.42
N ASN A 35 -24.08 6.60 2.48
CA ASN A 35 -25.37 5.98 2.20
C ASN A 35 -26.42 6.37 3.25
N GLY A 36 -26.05 6.43 4.53
CA GLY A 36 -26.89 6.91 5.62
C GLY A 36 -27.35 8.36 5.42
N LEU A 37 -26.45 9.24 4.93
CA LEU A 37 -26.79 10.62 4.57
C LEU A 37 -27.77 10.72 3.38
N ARG A 38 -27.77 9.73 2.48
CA ARG A 38 -28.66 9.69 1.31
C ARG A 38 -30.03 9.02 1.61
N GLY A 39 -30.13 8.30 2.73
CA GLY A 39 -31.22 7.37 3.06
C GLY A 39 -32.46 7.94 3.75
N THR A 40 -32.54 9.23 4.08
CA THR A 40 -33.71 9.83 4.76
C THR A 40 -34.77 10.39 3.80
N SER A 41 -35.03 9.72 2.68
CA SER A 41 -36.12 10.10 1.76
C SER A 41 -37.03 8.92 1.35
N TYR A 42 -37.48 8.15 2.34
CA TYR A 42 -38.66 7.28 2.18
C TYR A 42 -39.69 7.56 3.27
N ASP A 43 -40.41 8.67 3.12
CA ASP A 43 -41.82 8.70 3.54
C ASP A 43 -42.62 9.44 2.47
N GLY A 44 -43.53 8.71 1.83
CA GLY A 44 -44.40 9.17 0.76
C GLY A 44 -45.53 10.05 1.31
N MET A 45 -45.18 11.11 2.02
CA MET A 45 -46.14 12.00 2.70
C MET A 45 -45.93 13.46 2.22
N PRO A 46 -46.89 14.09 1.51
CA PRO A 46 -46.74 15.47 1.09
C PRO A 46 -47.07 16.39 2.28
N HIS A 47 -46.06 16.76 3.07
CA HIS A 47 -46.27 17.70 4.17
C HIS A 47 -45.46 18.98 4.03
N SER A 48 -46.24 20.02 3.68
CA SER A 48 -46.16 21.43 4.08
C SER A 48 -44.81 22.13 4.04
N SER A 49 -44.78 23.16 3.21
CA SER A 49 -43.83 24.28 3.19
C SER A 49 -43.59 24.87 4.58
N MET A 50 -42.50 24.47 5.26
CA MET A 50 -41.90 25.24 6.34
C MET A 50 -40.64 25.98 5.85
N PRO A 51 -40.51 27.30 6.12
CA PRO A 51 -39.37 28.12 5.72
C PRO A 51 -38.22 27.96 6.72
N GLY A 52 -37.60 26.78 6.77
CA GLY A 52 -36.41 26.48 7.60
C GLY A 52 -35.28 25.75 6.87
N LYS A 53 -35.52 25.32 5.62
CA LYS A 53 -34.68 24.30 4.95
C LYS A 53 -33.39 24.74 4.22
N PRO A 54 -32.97 26.02 4.09
CA PRO A 54 -31.75 26.31 3.33
C PRO A 54 -30.47 25.95 4.10
N VAL A 55 -30.41 26.22 5.42
CA VAL A 55 -29.18 25.98 6.20
C VAL A 55 -28.95 24.50 6.46
N GLU A 56 -30.00 23.75 6.84
CA GLU A 56 -29.93 22.29 7.06
C GLU A 56 -29.47 21.55 5.79
N LYS A 57 -30.08 21.87 4.63
CA LYS A 57 -29.66 21.30 3.33
C LYS A 57 -28.23 21.70 2.94
N LEU A 58 -27.77 22.89 3.31
CA LEU A 58 -26.39 23.32 3.06
C LEU A 58 -25.41 22.53 3.95
N VAL A 59 -25.76 22.27 5.20
CA VAL A 59 -24.97 21.44 6.13
C VAL A 59 -24.90 19.99 5.63
N GLU A 60 -26.03 19.38 5.25
CA GLU A 60 -26.06 18.02 4.68
C GLU A 60 -25.16 17.89 3.44
N ARG A 61 -25.22 18.87 2.53
CA ARG A 61 -24.36 18.90 1.33
C ARG A 61 -22.88 19.05 1.68
N ALA A 62 -22.55 19.88 2.67
CA ALA A 62 -21.17 20.05 3.11
C ALA A 62 -20.61 18.76 3.72
N VAL A 63 -21.40 18.04 4.52
CA VAL A 63 -21.01 16.74 5.10
C VAL A 63 -20.85 15.68 4.01
N ALA A 64 -21.83 15.54 3.11
CA ALA A 64 -21.74 14.60 1.99
C ALA A 64 -20.53 14.90 1.08
N GLY A 65 -20.22 16.18 0.84
CA GLY A 65 -19.02 16.59 0.10
C GLY A 65 -17.71 16.22 0.81
N ASN A 66 -17.65 16.34 2.13
CA ASN A 66 -16.50 15.93 2.94
C ASN A 66 -16.28 14.41 2.86
N VAL A 67 -17.34 13.61 3.07
CA VAL A 67 -17.27 12.14 2.98
C VAL A 67 -16.83 11.69 1.59
N ARG A 68 -17.40 12.29 0.53
CA ARG A 68 -16.97 12.04 -0.84
C ARG A 68 -15.48 12.37 -1.06
N GLY A 69 -15.00 13.51 -0.56
CA GLY A 69 -13.59 13.89 -0.66
C GLY A 69 -12.67 12.89 0.04
N LYS A 70 -13.10 12.32 1.18
CA LYS A 70 -12.35 11.24 1.86
C LYS A 70 -12.32 9.96 1.04
N LEU A 71 -13.46 9.54 0.46
CA LEU A 71 -13.52 8.38 -0.43
C LEU A 71 -12.59 8.53 -1.64
N GLU A 72 -12.58 9.70 -2.28
CA GLU A 72 -11.67 10.00 -3.39
C GLU A 72 -10.20 9.91 -2.93
N ALA A 73 -9.87 10.41 -1.73
CA ALA A 73 -8.53 10.31 -1.17
C ALA A 73 -8.11 8.86 -0.87
N VAL A 74 -9.02 8.02 -0.35
CA VAL A 74 -8.77 6.58 -0.11
C VAL A 74 -8.53 5.85 -1.44
N ALA A 75 -9.35 6.12 -2.45
CA ALA A 75 -9.19 5.54 -3.79
C ALA A 75 -7.82 5.87 -4.41
N VAL A 76 -7.39 7.14 -4.31
CA VAL A 76 -6.06 7.56 -4.77
C VAL A 76 -4.96 6.81 -4.02
N ARG A 77 -5.07 6.67 -2.69
CA ARG A 77 -4.08 5.92 -1.88
C ARG A 77 -4.02 4.45 -2.30
N LEU A 78 -5.16 3.79 -2.50
CA LEU A 78 -5.22 2.40 -2.97
C LEU A 78 -4.53 2.23 -4.32
N HIS A 79 -4.81 3.13 -5.26
CA HIS A 79 -4.17 3.11 -6.59
C HIS A 79 -2.65 3.28 -6.50
N VAL A 80 -2.16 4.22 -5.67
CA VAL A 80 -0.72 4.42 -5.44
C VAL A 80 -0.07 3.17 -4.83
N LEU A 81 -0.69 2.55 -3.84
CA LEU A 81 -0.18 1.31 -3.23
C LEU A 81 -0.08 0.17 -4.25
N GLU A 82 -1.06 0.05 -5.14
CA GLU A 82 -1.07 -0.99 -6.18
C GLU A 82 0.00 -0.73 -7.25
N ALA A 83 0.11 0.51 -7.74
CA ALA A 83 1.13 0.91 -8.69
C ALA A 83 2.55 0.74 -8.12
N ASP A 84 2.78 1.11 -6.86
CA ASP A 84 4.06 0.87 -6.19
C ASP A 84 4.37 -0.62 -6.07
N ARG A 85 3.37 -1.43 -5.71
CA ARG A 85 3.52 -2.89 -5.59
C ARG A 85 3.91 -3.51 -6.92
N GLU A 86 3.25 -3.12 -8.01
CA GLU A 86 3.54 -3.61 -9.35
C GLU A 86 4.97 -3.25 -9.78
N LYS A 87 5.36 -1.98 -9.64
CA LYS A 87 6.72 -1.53 -9.93
C LYS A 87 7.79 -2.31 -9.15
N ILE A 88 7.59 -2.50 -7.84
CA ILE A 88 8.54 -3.25 -7.01
C ILE A 88 8.55 -4.74 -7.41
N GLN A 89 7.40 -5.31 -7.76
CA GLN A 89 7.30 -6.68 -8.24
C GLN A 89 8.03 -6.87 -9.58
N ASP A 90 7.94 -5.90 -10.48
CA ASP A 90 8.66 -5.91 -11.76
C ASP A 90 10.17 -5.85 -11.55
N CYS A 91 10.66 -5.00 -10.64
CA CYS A 91 12.07 -4.99 -10.25
C CYS A 91 12.53 -6.35 -9.68
N MET A 92 11.68 -6.99 -8.86
CA MET A 92 11.95 -8.32 -8.30
C MET A 92 11.98 -9.42 -9.37
N ASN A 93 11.21 -9.27 -10.44
CA ASN A 93 11.17 -10.18 -11.58
C ASN A 93 12.33 -9.96 -12.56
N ALA A 94 12.84 -8.73 -12.64
CA ALA A 94 13.96 -8.37 -13.52
C ALA A 94 15.32 -8.92 -13.03
N ILE A 95 15.47 -9.14 -11.72
CA ILE A 95 16.69 -9.71 -11.15
C ILE A 95 16.72 -11.25 -11.29
N ASN A 96 17.92 -11.83 -11.19
CA ASN A 96 18.11 -13.28 -11.28
C ASN A 96 17.21 -14.03 -10.27
N SER A 97 16.57 -15.12 -10.72
CA SER A 97 15.61 -15.90 -9.94
C SER A 97 16.16 -16.47 -8.62
N GLU A 98 17.46 -16.74 -8.53
CA GLU A 98 18.11 -17.13 -7.27
C GLU A 98 18.11 -15.97 -6.27
N TYR A 99 18.41 -14.75 -6.73
CA TYR A 99 18.40 -13.55 -5.88
C TYR A 99 16.99 -13.20 -5.42
N THR A 100 16.00 -13.27 -6.32
CA THR A 100 14.59 -13.10 -5.96
C THR A 100 14.18 -14.09 -4.86
N ARG A 101 14.59 -15.35 -5.00
CA ARG A 101 14.31 -16.41 -4.01
C ARG A 101 14.98 -16.15 -2.65
N ILE A 102 16.23 -15.67 -2.65
CA ILE A 102 16.92 -15.28 -1.40
C ILE A 102 16.19 -14.14 -0.69
N ILE A 103 15.71 -13.14 -1.44
CA ILE A 103 14.92 -12.03 -0.88
C ILE A 103 13.60 -12.55 -0.29
N PHE A 104 12.90 -13.45 -1.00
CA PHE A 104 11.69 -14.08 -0.48
C PHE A 104 11.94 -14.83 0.82
N TYR A 105 12.94 -15.72 0.86
CA TYR A 105 13.27 -16.44 2.09
C TYR A 105 13.60 -15.49 3.23
N ARG A 106 14.37 -14.42 2.97
CA ARG A 106 14.85 -13.54 4.04
C ARG A 106 13.78 -12.59 4.57
N TYR A 107 12.96 -12.02 3.69
CA TYR A 107 12.07 -10.91 4.02
C TYR A 107 10.60 -11.28 4.03
N ARG A 108 10.16 -12.24 3.20
CA ARG A 108 8.80 -12.80 3.25
C ARG A 108 8.69 -13.86 4.32
N ASP A 109 9.48 -14.92 4.18
CA ASP A 109 9.36 -16.13 4.99
C ASP A 109 10.16 -16.04 6.32
N LYS A 110 10.90 -14.93 6.51
CA LYS A 110 11.70 -14.60 7.71
C LYS A 110 12.72 -15.70 8.11
N TYR A 111 13.26 -16.42 7.13
CA TYR A 111 14.25 -17.46 7.38
C TYR A 111 15.58 -16.89 7.88
N SER A 112 16.23 -17.65 8.77
CA SER A 112 17.60 -17.38 9.20
C SER A 112 18.58 -17.63 8.05
N TRP A 113 19.75 -17.00 8.09
CA TRP A 113 20.79 -17.22 7.10
C TRP A 113 21.26 -18.68 7.06
N VAL A 114 21.25 -19.37 8.20
CA VAL A 114 21.55 -20.81 8.28
C VAL A 114 20.54 -21.61 7.47
N LYS A 115 19.23 -21.37 7.65
CA LYS A 115 18.18 -22.06 6.89
C LYS A 115 18.28 -21.74 5.40
N ILE A 116 18.54 -20.49 5.04
CA ILE A 116 18.76 -20.07 3.65
C ILE A 116 19.96 -20.81 3.05
N ALA A 117 21.06 -20.93 3.79
CA ALA A 117 22.25 -21.64 3.35
C ALA A 117 21.98 -23.12 3.07
N VAL A 118 21.24 -23.79 3.96
CA VAL A 118 20.77 -25.17 3.77
C VAL A 118 19.91 -25.30 2.50
N MET A 119 18.94 -24.41 2.31
CA MET A 119 18.07 -24.41 1.12
C MET A 119 18.80 -24.19 -0.19
N LEU A 120 19.94 -23.48 -0.16
CA LEU A 120 20.78 -23.20 -1.32
C LEU A 120 21.91 -24.24 -1.50
N GLY A 121 22.13 -25.15 -0.54
CA GLY A 121 23.27 -26.07 -0.57
C GLY A 121 24.64 -25.37 -0.44
N VAL A 122 24.72 -24.24 0.26
CA VAL A 122 25.94 -23.45 0.41
C VAL A 122 26.26 -23.15 1.88
N THR A 123 27.42 -22.55 2.15
CA THR A 123 27.78 -22.09 3.50
C THR A 123 27.01 -20.82 3.89
N GLU A 124 26.77 -20.60 5.19
CA GLU A 124 26.10 -19.39 5.69
C GLU A 124 26.77 -18.10 5.21
N ARG A 125 28.12 -18.07 5.20
CA ARG A 125 28.90 -16.94 4.68
C ARG A 125 28.58 -16.66 3.21
N THR A 126 28.46 -17.72 2.39
CA THR A 126 28.12 -17.60 0.97
C THR A 126 26.69 -17.12 0.78
N ALA A 127 25.74 -17.65 1.56
CA ALA A 127 24.35 -17.21 1.54
C ALA A 127 24.22 -15.72 1.90
N LYS A 128 24.90 -15.25 2.95
CA LYS A 128 24.95 -13.82 3.31
C LYS A 128 25.50 -12.96 2.18
N ARG A 129 26.65 -13.34 1.60
CA ARG A 129 27.27 -12.62 0.48
C ARG A 129 26.35 -12.54 -0.73
N ARG A 130 25.67 -13.66 -1.09
CA ARG A 130 24.68 -13.68 -2.17
C ARG A 130 23.46 -12.82 -1.85
N GLY A 131 23.03 -12.82 -0.59
CA GLY A 131 21.94 -11.95 -0.13
C GLY A 131 22.26 -10.46 -0.19
N GLU A 132 23.49 -10.07 0.14
CA GLU A 132 23.94 -8.69 -0.06
C GLU A 132 23.95 -8.31 -1.54
N LYS A 133 24.47 -9.20 -2.40
CA LYS A 133 24.46 -8.98 -3.85
C LYS A 133 23.05 -8.93 -4.43
N ALA A 134 22.12 -9.71 -3.89
CA ALA A 134 20.70 -9.66 -4.26
C ALA A 134 20.08 -8.29 -3.94
N LEU A 135 20.41 -7.71 -2.78
CA LEU A 135 19.98 -6.36 -2.43
C LEU A 135 20.59 -5.29 -3.33
N ASP A 136 21.87 -5.44 -3.72
CA ASP A 136 22.51 -4.52 -4.65
C ASP A 136 21.82 -4.57 -6.02
N ARG A 137 21.57 -5.77 -6.56
CA ARG A 137 20.87 -5.94 -7.84
C ARG A 137 19.45 -5.41 -7.82
N LEU A 138 18.71 -5.63 -6.74
CA LEU A 138 17.39 -5.03 -6.58
C LEU A 138 17.49 -3.51 -6.49
N GLY A 139 18.49 -2.99 -5.77
CA GLY A 139 18.73 -1.56 -5.64
C GLY A 139 19.11 -0.87 -6.94
N GLU A 140 19.81 -1.56 -7.84
CA GLU A 140 20.05 -1.13 -9.23
C GLU A 140 18.73 -1.11 -10.01
N ALA A 141 17.95 -2.22 -9.98
CA ALA A 141 16.68 -2.30 -10.69
C ALA A 141 15.64 -1.26 -10.21
N LEU A 142 15.66 -0.90 -8.93
CA LEU A 142 14.79 0.14 -8.36
C LEU A 142 15.19 1.54 -8.79
N GLU A 143 16.47 1.82 -9.07
CA GLU A 143 16.91 3.13 -9.57
C GLU A 143 16.46 3.40 -11.00
N GLU A 144 16.25 2.35 -11.80
CA GLU A 144 15.75 2.44 -13.17
C GLU A 144 14.24 2.70 -13.26
N VAL A 145 13.51 2.60 -12.14
CA VAL A 145 12.08 2.88 -12.10
C VAL A 145 11.84 4.39 -12.18
N SER A 146 10.75 4.80 -12.84
CA SER A 146 10.30 6.19 -12.78
C SER A 146 9.99 6.62 -11.35
N MET A 147 10.69 7.67 -10.89
CA MET A 147 10.54 8.32 -9.58
C MET A 147 10.83 7.39 -8.38
N PRO A 148 12.07 6.89 -8.25
CA PRO A 148 12.42 5.93 -7.20
C PRO A 148 12.37 6.54 -5.79
N ASP A 149 12.68 7.83 -5.67
CA ASP A 149 12.63 8.57 -4.41
C ASP A 149 11.22 8.73 -3.87
N GLU A 150 10.20 8.73 -4.73
CA GLU A 150 8.81 8.78 -4.27
C GLU A 150 8.40 7.48 -3.60
N ILE A 151 8.74 6.33 -4.21
CA ILE A 151 8.49 5.01 -3.65
C ILE A 151 9.22 4.90 -2.30
N LEU A 152 10.49 5.32 -2.25
CA LEU A 152 11.26 5.32 -1.02
C LEU A 152 10.65 6.25 0.04
N GLY A 153 10.19 7.45 -0.36
CA GLY A 153 9.55 8.41 0.52
C GLY A 153 8.27 7.84 1.13
N ARG A 154 7.43 7.17 0.32
CA ARG A 154 6.23 6.47 0.78
C ARG A 154 6.58 5.29 1.69
N ALA A 155 7.54 4.46 1.29
CA ALA A 155 8.02 3.33 2.08
C ALA A 155 8.58 3.75 3.44
N SER A 156 9.28 4.87 3.52
CA SER A 156 9.86 5.40 4.77
C SER A 156 8.82 5.95 5.73
N ARG A 157 7.67 6.42 5.20
CA ARG A 157 6.54 6.90 6.01
C ARG A 157 5.54 5.80 6.35
N ALA A 158 5.57 4.69 5.61
CA ALA A 158 4.73 3.54 5.89
C ALA A 158 5.12 2.95 7.25
N ARG A 159 4.12 2.77 8.13
CA ARG A 159 4.29 2.02 9.37
C ARG A 159 4.15 0.54 8.99
N VAL A 160 5.26 -0.20 9.01
CA VAL A 160 5.34 -1.63 8.64
C VAL A 160 5.83 -2.44 9.82
#